data_AF-A0AAJ2PYV3-F1
#
_entry.id   AF-A0AAJ2PYV3-F1
#
_cell.length_a   1.000
_cell.length_b   1.000
_cell.length_c   1.000
_cell.angle_alpha   90.00
_cell.angle_beta   90.00
_cell.angle_gamma   90.00
#
_symmetry.space_group_name_H-M   'P 1'
#
loop_
_entity.id
_entity.type
_entity.pdbx_description
1 polymer ?
#
loop_
_entity_poly.entity_id
_entity_poly.type
_entity_poly.pdbx_seq_one_letter_code
_entity_poly.pdbx_strand_id
1 'polypeptide(L)'
;MRARAWVLLLAAGFALLQFASVTGRATPDTRNYVSYALSLGGAGMRESAAGTIDHYCGSRAATAERNQRVDVVRLRAPSPAARVAEECRRELWRKVDRRLAAGQTGGHIAPFTSERFQRIFEVRPGYPVLLAPFVAVFGVVWGVWLASVLIAAAGGVLAFLVLRAVRAPTPVALTGQALYYVLPCGATAMRPMTEGLLLALTLAALWGCALAAEGRV
;
A
#
# COMPACT_ATOMS: atom_id res chain seq x y z
N MET A 1 -11.43 25.42 -16.86
CA MET A 1 -10.47 24.45 -17.45
C MET A 1 -9.12 24.38 -16.72
N ARG A 2 -8.50 25.50 -16.30
CA ARG A 2 -7.20 25.49 -15.57
C ARG A 2 -7.13 24.62 -14.31
N ALA A 3 -8.14 24.66 -13.44
CA ALA A 3 -8.08 23.96 -12.13
C ALA A 3 -8.01 22.43 -12.27
N ARG A 4 -8.84 21.84 -13.16
CA ARG A 4 -8.84 20.39 -13.39
C ARG A 4 -7.49 19.89 -13.92
N ALA A 5 -6.88 20.64 -14.84
CA ALA A 5 -5.56 20.33 -15.35
C ALA A 5 -4.52 20.34 -14.22
N TRP A 6 -4.53 21.35 -13.34
CA TRP A 6 -3.62 21.41 -12.20
C TRP A 6 -3.80 20.26 -11.20
N VAL A 7 -5.04 19.87 -10.91
CA VAL A 7 -5.33 18.72 -10.03
C VAL A 7 -4.72 17.44 -10.59
N LEU A 8 -4.91 17.20 -11.91
CA LEU A 8 -4.36 16.03 -12.59
C LEU A 8 -2.84 16.11 -12.70
N LEU A 9 -2.27 17.28 -12.97
CA LEU A 9 -0.82 17.50 -13.02
C LEU A 9 -0.17 17.21 -11.66
N LEU A 10 -0.77 17.64 -10.55
CA LEU A 10 -0.28 17.33 -9.20
C LEU A 10 -0.35 15.83 -8.91
N ALA A 11 -1.46 15.18 -9.24
CA ALA A 11 -1.61 13.73 -9.06
C ALA A 11 -0.62 12.93 -9.92
N ALA A 12 -0.45 13.31 -11.19
CA ALA A 12 0.50 12.70 -12.11
C ALA A 12 1.95 12.95 -11.66
N GLY A 13 2.28 14.18 -11.26
CA GLY A 13 3.60 14.52 -10.71
C GLY A 13 3.91 13.71 -9.45
N PHE A 14 2.94 13.57 -8.54
CA PHE A 14 3.06 12.69 -7.38
C PHE A 14 3.33 11.24 -7.78
N ALA A 15 2.53 10.67 -8.69
CA ALA A 15 2.67 9.31 -9.17
C ALA A 15 4.04 9.06 -9.84
N LEU A 16 4.51 10.01 -10.65
CA LEU A 16 5.83 9.98 -11.28
C LEU A 16 6.95 9.94 -10.24
N LEU A 17 6.86 10.76 -9.18
CA LEU A 17 7.81 10.72 -8.08
C LEU A 17 7.78 9.39 -7.31
N GLN A 18 6.63 8.68 -7.27
CA GLN A 18 6.53 7.39 -6.60
C GLN A 18 7.29 6.25 -7.29
N PHE A 19 7.71 6.41 -8.56
CA PHE A 19 8.58 5.43 -9.23
C PHE A 19 9.96 5.33 -8.60
N ALA A 20 10.44 6.38 -7.91
CA ALA A 20 11.69 6.31 -7.16
C ALA A 20 11.68 5.27 -6.02
N SER A 21 10.50 4.76 -5.66
CA SER A 21 10.34 3.75 -4.62
C SER A 21 9.17 2.80 -4.95
N VAL A 22 9.37 1.96 -5.96
CA VAL A 22 8.40 0.89 -6.30
C VAL A 22 8.25 -0.10 -5.15
N THR A 23 9.35 -0.40 -4.45
CA THR A 23 9.40 -1.31 -3.30
C THR A 23 9.88 -0.60 -2.02
N GLY A 24 9.82 -1.31 -0.90
CA GLY A 24 10.33 -0.80 0.38
C GLY A 24 9.29 -0.07 1.22
N ARG A 25 8.01 -0.30 0.98
CA ARG A 25 6.89 0.22 1.79
C ARG A 25 6.09 -0.86 2.51
N ALA A 26 6.40 -2.13 2.27
CA ALA A 26 5.69 -3.23 2.91
C ALA A 26 5.86 -3.17 4.43
N THR A 27 4.76 -3.35 5.14
CA THR A 27 4.69 -3.43 6.59
C THR A 27 4.40 -4.88 7.02
N PRO A 28 4.50 -5.23 8.32
CA PRO A 28 4.22 -6.58 8.77
C PRO A 28 2.85 -7.14 8.31
N ASP A 29 1.84 -6.27 8.19
CA ASP A 29 0.47 -6.62 7.78
C ASP A 29 0.31 -6.77 6.27
N THR A 30 1.15 -6.11 5.47
CA THR A 30 1.16 -6.25 4.00
C THR A 30 1.23 -7.70 3.57
N ARG A 31 1.94 -8.55 4.32
CA ARG A 31 2.03 -9.99 4.03
C ARG A 31 0.65 -10.65 4.03
N ASN A 32 -0.19 -10.34 5.01
CA ASN A 32 -1.52 -10.92 5.10
C ASN A 32 -2.41 -10.45 3.95
N TYR A 33 -2.36 -9.16 3.62
CA TYR A 33 -3.16 -8.60 2.53
C TYR A 33 -2.74 -9.13 1.14
N VAL A 34 -1.44 -9.19 0.86
CA VAL A 34 -0.92 -9.71 -0.41
C VAL A 34 -1.22 -11.20 -0.55
N SER A 35 -1.03 -11.97 0.52
CA SER A 35 -1.33 -13.40 0.51
C SER A 35 -2.81 -13.68 0.27
N TYR A 36 -3.69 -12.93 0.92
CA TYR A 36 -5.13 -13.00 0.69
C TYR A 36 -5.46 -12.63 -0.76
N ALA A 37 -4.94 -11.52 -1.28
CA ALA A 37 -5.18 -11.10 -2.66
C ALA A 37 -4.74 -12.17 -3.68
N LEU A 38 -3.59 -12.82 -3.45
CA LEU A 38 -3.13 -13.94 -4.29
C LEU A 38 -4.06 -15.16 -4.21
N SER A 39 -4.54 -15.51 -3.00
CA SER A 39 -5.51 -16.60 -2.82
C SER A 39 -6.84 -16.31 -3.51
N LEU A 40 -7.33 -15.06 -3.49
CA LEU A 40 -8.52 -14.64 -4.23
C LEU A 40 -8.33 -14.77 -5.75
N GLY A 41 -7.09 -14.62 -6.23
CA GLY A 41 -6.71 -14.89 -7.62
C GLY A 41 -6.54 -16.37 -7.97
N GLY A 42 -6.82 -17.29 -7.03
CA GLY A 42 -6.72 -18.74 -7.23
C GLY A 42 -5.37 -19.35 -6.88
N ALA A 43 -4.40 -18.57 -6.39
CA ALA A 43 -3.10 -19.11 -6.02
C ALA A 43 -3.22 -20.09 -4.85
N GLY A 44 -2.50 -21.21 -4.94
CA GLY A 44 -2.43 -22.19 -3.85
C GLY A 44 -1.73 -21.61 -2.62
N MET A 45 -1.90 -22.27 -1.47
CA MET A 45 -1.35 -21.82 -0.18
C MET A 45 0.17 -21.53 -0.23
N ARG A 46 0.95 -22.47 -0.81
CA ARG A 46 2.41 -22.34 -0.94
C ARG A 46 2.82 -21.29 -1.97
N GLU A 47 2.05 -21.16 -3.05
CA GLU A 47 2.28 -20.17 -4.11
C GLU A 47 2.01 -18.75 -3.60
N SER A 48 0.89 -18.55 -2.91
CA SER A 48 0.56 -17.32 -2.20
C SER A 48 1.65 -16.95 -1.19
N ALA A 49 2.15 -17.94 -0.44
CA ALA A 49 3.29 -17.73 0.46
C ALA A 49 4.54 -17.27 -0.29
N ALA A 50 4.91 -17.92 -1.40
CA ALA A 50 6.10 -17.58 -2.19
C ALA A 50 6.06 -16.14 -2.71
N GLY A 51 4.99 -15.77 -3.42
CA GLY A 51 4.84 -14.41 -3.97
C GLY A 51 4.82 -13.33 -2.89
N THR A 52 4.20 -13.63 -1.73
CA THR A 52 4.18 -12.73 -0.58
C THR A 52 5.56 -12.57 0.06
N ILE A 53 6.29 -13.68 0.26
CA ILE A 53 7.63 -13.69 0.83
C ILE A 53 8.59 -12.89 -0.05
N ASP A 54 8.56 -13.12 -1.37
CA ASP A 54 9.45 -12.44 -2.30
C ASP A 54 9.18 -10.93 -2.31
N HIS A 55 7.91 -10.52 -2.35
CA HIS A 55 7.56 -9.10 -2.26
C HIS A 55 7.99 -8.48 -0.93
N TYR A 56 7.66 -9.11 0.21
CA TYR A 56 7.95 -8.56 1.52
C TYR A 56 9.45 -8.49 1.81
N CYS A 57 10.20 -9.54 1.48
CA CYS A 57 11.65 -9.58 1.69
C CYS A 57 12.39 -8.66 0.71
N GLY A 58 11.93 -8.54 -0.54
CA GLY A 58 12.43 -7.53 -1.48
C GLY A 58 12.19 -6.10 -0.97
N SER A 59 11.02 -5.84 -0.38
CA SER A 59 10.74 -4.57 0.29
C SER A 59 11.69 -4.31 1.47
N ARG A 60 11.95 -5.30 2.34
CA ARG A 60 12.92 -5.15 3.44
C ARG A 60 14.33 -4.86 2.93
N ALA A 61 14.77 -5.53 1.87
CA ALA A 61 16.06 -5.30 1.25
C ALA A 61 16.19 -3.88 0.69
N ALA A 62 15.18 -3.39 -0.02
CA ALA A 62 15.14 -2.02 -0.54
C ALA A 62 15.18 -0.97 0.59
N THR A 63 14.48 -1.21 1.70
CA THR A 63 14.55 -0.34 2.88
C THR A 63 15.93 -0.35 3.51
N ALA A 64 16.56 -1.52 3.64
CA ALA A 64 17.91 -1.63 4.20
C ALA A 64 18.95 -0.89 3.34
N GLU A 65 18.85 -1.00 2.02
CA GLU A 65 19.70 -0.27 1.08
C GLU A 65 19.53 1.25 1.21
N ARG A 66 18.28 1.74 1.25
CA ARG A 66 18.02 3.18 1.43
C ARG A 66 18.53 3.71 2.76
N ASN A 67 18.36 2.94 3.84
CA ASN A 67 18.86 3.33 5.16
C ASN A 67 20.40 3.40 5.16
N GLN A 68 21.09 2.50 4.46
CA GLN A 68 22.55 2.58 4.32
C GLN A 68 23.00 3.82 3.56
N ARG A 69 22.28 4.23 2.51
CA ARG A 69 22.64 5.41 1.69
C ARG A 69 22.62 6.73 2.46
N VAL A 70 22.00 6.77 3.65
CA VAL A 70 21.99 7.93 4.55
C VAL A 70 22.78 7.69 5.84
N ASP A 71 23.34 6.50 6.01
CA ASP A 71 24.19 6.15 7.16
C ASP A 71 25.64 6.59 6.87
N VAL A 72 26.05 7.71 7.46
CA VAL A 72 27.38 8.30 7.29
C VAL A 72 28.53 7.34 7.64
N VAL A 73 28.29 6.38 8.54
CA VAL A 73 29.29 5.39 8.96
C VAL A 73 29.39 4.25 7.95
N ARG A 74 28.27 3.84 7.35
CA ARG A 74 28.18 2.66 6.48
C ARG A 74 27.98 2.96 5.00
N LEU A 75 28.04 4.23 4.61
CA LEU A 75 27.79 4.69 3.24
C LEU A 75 28.63 3.97 2.18
N ARG A 76 29.89 3.66 2.50
CA ARG A 76 30.83 2.98 1.60
C ARG A 76 30.92 1.47 1.79
N ALA A 77 30.19 0.92 2.76
CA ALA A 77 30.19 -0.52 2.99
C ALA A 77 29.42 -1.24 1.86
N PRO A 78 29.67 -2.54 1.62
CA PRO A 78 28.87 -3.33 0.68
C PRO A 78 27.37 -3.28 1.01
N SER A 79 26.52 -3.36 -0.01
CA SER A 79 25.06 -3.29 0.18
C SER A 79 24.56 -4.44 1.06
N PRO A 80 23.73 -4.18 2.10
CA PRO A 80 23.16 -5.21 2.95
C PRO A 80 21.97 -5.92 2.29
N ALA A 81 21.50 -5.46 1.12
CA ALA A 81 20.22 -5.85 0.52
C ALA A 81 20.09 -7.37 0.34
N ALA A 82 21.11 -8.02 -0.25
CA ALA A 82 21.09 -9.46 -0.51
C ALA A 82 20.98 -10.26 0.80
N ARG A 83 21.84 -9.94 1.79
CA ARG A 83 21.83 -10.59 3.10
C ARG A 83 20.47 -10.42 3.80
N VAL A 84 19.92 -9.21 3.81
CA VAL A 84 18.60 -8.93 4.42
C VAL A 84 17.48 -9.70 3.73
N ALA A 85 17.49 -9.79 2.40
CA ALA A 85 16.51 -10.57 1.65
C ALA A 85 16.60 -12.08 1.99
N GLU A 86 17.80 -12.64 2.02
CA GLU A 86 18.03 -14.05 2.30
C GLU A 86 17.67 -14.46 3.73
N GLU A 87 18.08 -13.66 4.72
CA GLU A 87 17.71 -13.87 6.12
C GLU A 87 16.18 -13.83 6.28
N CYS A 88 15.54 -12.81 5.70
CA CYS A 88 14.09 -12.68 5.70
C CYS A 88 13.38 -13.90 5.08
N ARG A 89 13.83 -14.33 3.89
CA ARG A 89 13.25 -15.50 3.20
C ARG A 89 13.38 -16.76 4.04
N ARG A 90 14.58 -17.00 4.59
CA ARG A 90 14.87 -18.16 5.44
C ARG A 90 13.98 -18.19 6.67
N GLU A 91 13.80 -17.05 7.34
CA GLU A 91 12.95 -16.95 8.52
C GLU A 91 11.47 -17.18 8.22
N LEU A 92 10.96 -16.60 7.12
CA LEU A 92 9.55 -16.72 6.76
C LEU A 92 9.23 -18.12 6.25
N TRP A 93 10.06 -18.69 5.38
CA TRP A 93 9.87 -20.06 4.90
C TRP A 93 9.90 -21.06 6.05
N ARG A 94 10.85 -20.95 6.98
CA ARG A 94 10.89 -21.80 8.18
C ARG A 94 9.58 -21.75 8.98
N LYS A 95 8.95 -20.58 9.08
CA LYS A 95 7.66 -20.42 9.80
C LYS A 95 6.50 -21.02 9.01
N VAL A 96 6.43 -20.74 7.71
CA VAL A 96 5.38 -21.21 6.82
C VAL A 96 5.45 -22.73 6.69
N ASP A 97 6.61 -23.30 6.36
CA ASP A 97 6.80 -24.74 6.20
C ASP A 97 6.45 -25.51 7.46
N ARG A 98 6.88 -25.03 8.64
CA ARG A 98 6.53 -25.64 9.93
C ARG A 98 5.01 -25.72 10.13
N ARG A 99 4.28 -24.66 9.77
CA ARG A 99 2.83 -24.58 9.98
C ARG A 99 2.04 -25.35 8.92
N LEU A 100 2.49 -25.33 7.67
CA LEU A 100 1.94 -26.18 6.62
C LEU A 100 2.12 -27.67 6.95
N ALA A 101 3.30 -28.06 7.46
CA ALA A 101 3.55 -29.42 7.94
C ALA A 101 2.68 -29.81 9.14
N ALA A 102 2.27 -28.83 9.96
CA ALA A 102 1.31 -29.02 11.04
C ALA A 102 -0.16 -29.00 10.57
N GLY A 103 -0.42 -29.02 9.25
CA GLY A 103 -1.76 -29.09 8.67
C GLY A 103 -2.48 -27.75 8.53
N GLN A 104 -1.84 -26.62 8.80
CA GLN A 104 -2.45 -25.28 8.67
C GLN A 104 -2.58 -24.85 7.21
N THR A 105 -3.58 -25.40 6.53
CA THR A 105 -3.86 -25.18 5.10
C THR A 105 -5.19 -24.48 4.84
N GLY A 106 -6.00 -24.27 5.87
CA GLY A 106 -7.29 -23.58 5.77
C GLY A 106 -7.15 -22.06 5.66
N GLY A 107 -8.17 -21.43 5.09
CA GLY A 107 -8.25 -19.97 4.95
C GLY A 107 -7.63 -19.43 3.66
N HIS A 108 -7.61 -18.10 3.55
CA HIS A 108 -7.07 -17.40 2.38
C HIS A 108 -5.65 -16.86 2.56
N ILE A 109 -5.13 -16.93 3.79
CA ILE A 109 -3.88 -16.27 4.17
C ILE A 109 -2.82 -17.33 4.47
N ALA A 110 -1.65 -17.20 3.85
CA ALA A 110 -0.51 -18.04 4.18
C ALA A 110 -0.11 -17.90 5.64
N PRO A 111 0.37 -18.98 6.30
CA PRO A 111 0.41 -19.05 7.75
C PRO A 111 1.64 -18.33 8.31
N PHE A 112 1.76 -17.03 8.05
CA PHE A 112 2.83 -16.15 8.53
C PHE A 112 2.70 -15.85 10.02
N THR A 113 1.48 -15.86 10.54
CA THR A 113 1.14 -15.57 11.95
C THR A 113 0.30 -16.69 12.57
N SER A 114 -0.01 -16.60 13.87
CA SER A 114 -0.94 -17.55 14.50
C SER A 114 -2.33 -17.48 13.87
N GLU A 115 -3.09 -18.58 13.92
CA GLU A 115 -4.46 -18.66 13.39
C GLU A 115 -5.37 -17.57 13.95
N ARG A 116 -5.28 -17.31 15.27
CA ARG A 116 -6.01 -16.22 15.93
C ARG A 116 -5.77 -14.87 15.25
N PHE A 117 -4.51 -14.59 14.86
CA PHE A 117 -4.17 -13.33 14.20
C PHE A 117 -4.64 -13.34 12.74
N GLN A 118 -4.55 -14.47 12.03
CA GLN A 118 -5.01 -14.59 10.65
C GLN A 118 -6.51 -14.31 10.54
N ARG A 119 -7.33 -14.83 11.46
CA ARG A 119 -8.78 -14.58 11.50
C ARG A 119 -9.16 -13.09 11.54
N ILE A 120 -8.32 -12.23 12.13
CA ILE A 120 -8.55 -10.77 12.15
C ILE A 120 -8.54 -10.18 10.72
N PHE A 121 -7.69 -10.72 9.84
CA PHE A 121 -7.57 -10.28 8.46
C PHE A 121 -8.59 -10.96 7.55
N GLU A 122 -8.96 -12.20 7.83
CA GLU A 122 -9.95 -12.93 7.05
C GLU A 122 -11.34 -12.26 7.08
N VAL A 123 -11.72 -11.71 8.22
CA VAL A 123 -12.99 -10.96 8.37
C VAL A 123 -12.95 -9.54 7.77
N ARG A 124 -11.82 -9.13 7.17
CA ARG A 124 -11.63 -7.80 6.56
C ARG A 124 -11.21 -7.92 5.09
N PRO A 125 -12.07 -8.50 4.22
CA PRO A 125 -11.71 -8.79 2.84
C PRO A 125 -11.61 -7.54 1.96
N GLY A 126 -12.11 -6.38 2.40
CA GLY A 126 -12.26 -5.20 1.54
C GLY A 126 -10.97 -4.75 0.85
N TYR A 127 -9.85 -4.64 1.58
CA TYR A 127 -8.58 -4.25 0.98
C TYR A 127 -7.97 -5.36 0.10
N PRO A 128 -7.92 -6.65 0.52
CA PRO A 128 -7.55 -7.76 -0.36
C PRO A 128 -8.35 -7.84 -1.66
N VAL A 129 -9.67 -7.66 -1.60
CA VAL A 129 -10.55 -7.69 -2.79
C VAL A 129 -10.23 -6.55 -3.73
N LEU A 130 -10.00 -5.34 -3.20
CA LEU A 130 -9.54 -4.20 -4.01
C LEU A 130 -8.18 -4.49 -4.66
N LEU A 131 -7.28 -5.15 -3.94
CA LEU A 131 -5.90 -5.40 -4.38
C LEU A 131 -5.79 -6.54 -5.41
N ALA A 132 -6.62 -7.57 -5.29
CA ALA A 132 -6.59 -8.78 -6.12
C ALA A 132 -6.48 -8.52 -7.64
N PRO A 133 -7.32 -7.67 -8.27
CA PRO A 133 -7.21 -7.42 -9.72
C PRO A 133 -5.87 -6.80 -10.12
N PHE A 134 -5.30 -5.93 -9.29
CA PHE A 134 -4.00 -5.31 -9.59
C PHE A 134 -2.87 -6.33 -9.53
N VAL A 135 -2.88 -7.20 -8.51
CA VAL A 135 -1.88 -8.25 -8.37
C VAL A 135 -2.01 -9.29 -9.48
N ALA A 136 -3.24 -9.63 -9.87
CA ALA A 136 -3.48 -10.58 -10.97
C ALA A 136 -2.98 -10.06 -12.33
N VAL A 137 -3.19 -8.77 -12.63
CA VAL A 137 -2.82 -8.18 -13.94
C VAL A 137 -1.35 -7.77 -14.01
N PHE A 138 -0.81 -7.16 -12.96
CA PHE A 138 0.52 -6.54 -12.98
C PHE A 138 1.58 -7.32 -12.16
N GLY A 139 1.19 -8.44 -11.54
CA GLY A 139 2.01 -9.15 -10.57
C GLY A 139 2.07 -8.43 -9.21
N VAL A 140 2.67 -9.09 -8.22
CA VAL A 140 2.65 -8.61 -6.82
C VAL A 140 3.31 -7.25 -6.65
N VAL A 141 4.52 -7.06 -7.19
CA VAL A 141 5.29 -5.82 -6.97
C VAL A 141 4.59 -4.61 -7.59
N TRP A 142 4.28 -4.68 -8.88
CA TRP A 142 3.68 -3.56 -9.60
C TRP A 142 2.20 -3.39 -9.28
N GLY A 143 1.46 -4.48 -9.04
CA GLY A 143 0.07 -4.43 -8.65
C GLY A 143 -0.12 -3.74 -7.29
N VAL A 144 0.66 -4.12 -6.29
CA VAL A 144 0.65 -3.47 -4.97
C VAL A 144 1.07 -2.00 -5.06
N TRP A 145 2.13 -1.71 -5.81
CA TRP A 145 2.57 -0.33 -6.01
C TRP A 145 1.48 0.53 -6.68
N LEU A 146 0.90 0.05 -7.79
CA LEU A 146 -0.11 0.78 -8.55
C LEU A 146 -1.37 1.02 -7.71
N ALA A 147 -1.85 0.01 -6.98
CA ALA A 147 -2.98 0.14 -6.08
C ALA A 147 -2.72 1.23 -5.02
N SER A 148 -1.56 1.21 -4.37
CA SER A 148 -1.18 2.24 -3.39
C SER A 148 -1.09 3.64 -4.00
N VAL A 149 -0.51 3.79 -5.20
CA VAL A 149 -0.43 5.08 -5.89
C VAL A 149 -1.82 5.62 -6.20
N LEU A 150 -2.71 4.77 -6.73
CA LEU A 150 -4.07 5.19 -7.08
C LEU A 150 -4.88 5.59 -5.85
N ILE A 151 -4.76 4.84 -4.75
CA ILE A 151 -5.42 5.17 -3.48
C ILE A 151 -4.91 6.51 -2.94
N ALA A 152 -3.59 6.72 -2.91
CA ALA A 152 -3.00 7.96 -2.44
C ALA A 152 -3.38 9.15 -3.35
N ALA A 153 -3.32 8.99 -4.67
CA ALA A 153 -3.73 10.00 -5.64
C ALA A 153 -5.22 10.37 -5.48
N ALA A 154 -6.10 9.36 -5.32
CA ALA A 154 -7.52 9.57 -5.07
C ALA A 154 -7.75 10.37 -3.78
N GLY A 155 -7.03 10.06 -2.70
CA GLY A 155 -7.10 10.84 -1.45
C GLY A 155 -6.75 12.32 -1.63
N GLY A 156 -5.71 12.64 -2.41
CA GLY A 156 -5.35 14.04 -2.70
C GLY A 156 -6.40 14.76 -3.54
N VAL A 157 -6.97 14.08 -4.54
CA VAL A 157 -8.07 14.63 -5.35
C VAL A 157 -9.31 14.85 -4.48
N LEU A 158 -9.63 13.93 -3.57
CA LEU A 158 -10.76 14.09 -2.64
C LEU A 158 -10.54 15.25 -1.67
N ALA A 159 -9.31 15.45 -1.17
CA ALA A 159 -8.99 16.62 -0.35
C ALA A 159 -9.26 17.94 -1.11
N PHE A 160 -8.89 18.02 -2.39
CA PHE A 160 -9.24 19.14 -3.25
C PHE A 160 -10.76 19.32 -3.36
N LEU A 161 -11.50 18.23 -3.61
CA LEU A 161 -12.95 18.26 -3.78
C LEU A 161 -13.69 18.70 -2.51
N VAL A 162 -13.27 18.22 -1.34
CA VAL A 162 -13.80 18.65 -0.03
C VAL A 162 -13.58 20.15 0.15
N LEU A 163 -12.36 20.66 -0.08
CA LEU A 163 -12.06 22.09 0.03
C LEU A 163 -12.89 22.94 -0.94
N ARG A 164 -13.11 22.46 -2.16
CA ARG A 164 -13.98 23.12 -3.14
C ARG A 164 -15.45 23.08 -2.74
N ALA A 165 -15.90 22.02 -2.09
CA ALA A 165 -17.27 21.88 -1.58
C ALA A 165 -17.54 22.79 -0.38
N VAL A 166 -16.52 23.27 0.34
CA VAL A 166 -16.68 24.33 1.37
C VAL A 166 -16.30 25.72 0.86
N ARG A 167 -16.36 25.91 -0.47
CA ARG A 167 -16.10 27.19 -1.18
C ARG A 167 -14.69 27.77 -1.02
N ALA A 168 -13.70 26.99 -0.58
CA ALA A 168 -12.32 27.46 -0.53
C ALA A 168 -11.83 27.87 -1.93
N PRO A 169 -11.09 28.98 -2.09
CA PRO A 169 -10.63 29.42 -3.39
C PRO A 169 -9.69 28.38 -4.01
N THR A 170 -9.70 28.28 -5.34
CA THR A 170 -8.91 27.31 -6.11
C THR A 170 -7.44 27.18 -5.66
N PRO A 171 -6.66 28.27 -5.45
CA PRO A 171 -5.29 28.14 -4.98
C PRO A 171 -5.20 27.42 -3.62
N VAL A 172 -6.09 27.72 -2.67
CA VAL A 172 -6.11 27.06 -1.36
C VAL A 172 -6.45 25.57 -1.50
N ALA A 173 -7.41 25.23 -2.37
CA ALA A 173 -7.75 23.83 -2.62
C ALA A 173 -6.60 23.05 -3.26
N LEU A 174 -5.88 23.65 -4.21
CA LEU A 174 -4.69 23.04 -4.82
C LEU A 174 -3.54 22.89 -3.81
N THR A 175 -3.35 23.88 -2.93
CA THR A 175 -2.40 23.77 -1.82
C THR A 175 -2.77 22.62 -0.89
N GLY A 176 -4.05 22.44 -0.57
CA GLY A 176 -4.53 21.31 0.24
C GLY A 176 -4.21 19.95 -0.40
N GLN A 177 -4.40 19.82 -1.72
CA GLN A 177 -3.99 18.61 -2.46
C GLN A 177 -2.47 18.38 -2.41
N ALA A 178 -1.68 19.43 -2.65
CA ALA A 178 -0.22 19.32 -2.61
C ALA A 178 0.27 18.94 -1.20
N LEU A 179 -0.31 19.55 -0.16
CA LEU A 179 -0.02 19.22 1.24
C LEU A 179 -0.41 17.78 1.56
N TYR A 180 -1.55 17.28 1.07
CA TYR A 180 -1.92 15.87 1.25
C TYR A 180 -0.81 14.93 0.74
N TYR A 181 -0.22 15.22 -0.42
CA TYR A 181 0.82 14.38 -1.01
C TYR A 181 2.18 14.44 -0.28
N VAL A 182 2.54 15.59 0.28
CA VAL A 182 3.85 15.81 0.92
C VAL A 182 3.84 15.48 2.41
N LEU A 183 2.70 15.64 3.08
CA LEU A 183 2.58 15.40 4.51
C LEU A 183 2.45 13.91 4.85
N PRO A 184 2.61 13.54 6.15
CA PRO A 184 2.57 12.14 6.58
C PRO A 184 1.32 11.35 6.19
N CYS A 185 0.19 12.02 5.94
CA CYS A 185 -1.03 11.37 5.47
C CYS A 185 -0.84 10.72 4.08
N GLY A 186 -0.25 11.43 3.12
CA GLY A 186 0.08 10.88 1.80
C GLY A 186 1.13 9.78 1.89
N ALA A 187 2.16 9.95 2.72
CA ALA A 187 3.17 8.92 2.95
C ALA A 187 2.59 7.64 3.56
N THR A 188 1.60 7.78 4.45
CA THR A 188 0.89 6.63 5.05
C THR A 188 -0.05 5.99 4.05
N ALA A 189 -0.75 6.77 3.21
CA ALA A 189 -1.62 6.25 2.17
C ALA A 189 -0.88 5.42 1.10
N MET A 190 0.41 5.68 0.91
CA MET A 190 1.29 4.89 0.02
C MET A 190 1.72 3.53 0.59
N ARG A 191 1.52 3.29 1.89
CA ARG A 191 1.80 1.98 2.47
C ARG A 191 0.71 1.00 2.05
N PRO A 192 1.05 -0.22 1.61
CA PRO A 192 0.06 -1.21 1.19
C PRO A 192 -0.66 -1.81 2.40
N MET A 193 -1.57 -1.01 2.94
CA MET A 193 -2.38 -1.23 4.14
C MET A 193 -3.75 -0.57 3.95
N THR A 194 -4.68 -0.88 4.86
CA THR A 194 -6.06 -0.38 4.84
C THR A 194 -6.18 1.13 5.08
N GLU A 195 -5.20 1.75 5.71
CA GLU A 195 -5.24 3.11 6.25
C GLU A 195 -5.40 4.15 5.14
N GLY A 196 -4.70 3.96 4.01
CA GLY A 196 -4.85 4.81 2.84
C GLY A 196 -6.26 4.73 2.24
N LEU A 197 -6.81 3.52 2.13
CA LEU A 197 -8.16 3.30 1.62
C LEU A 197 -9.21 3.90 2.57
N LEU A 198 -9.07 3.67 3.87
CA LEU A 198 -9.96 4.23 4.89
C LEU A 198 -9.93 5.75 4.89
N LEU A 199 -8.77 6.36 4.71
CA LEU A 199 -8.62 7.81 4.60
C LEU A 199 -9.35 8.34 3.36
N ALA A 200 -9.18 7.69 2.20
CA ALA A 200 -9.88 8.06 0.97
C ALA A 200 -11.40 7.94 1.13
N LEU A 201 -11.90 6.85 1.71
CA LEU A 201 -13.33 6.65 1.96
C LEU A 201 -13.89 7.68 2.95
N THR A 202 -13.15 8.02 4.01
CA THR A 202 -13.53 9.09 4.94
C THR A 202 -13.62 10.44 4.23
N LEU A 203 -12.65 10.78 3.37
CA LEU A 203 -12.70 12.02 2.58
C LEU A 203 -13.86 12.03 1.58
N ALA A 204 -14.19 10.89 0.98
CA ALA A 204 -15.36 10.76 0.11
C ALA A 204 -16.67 10.99 0.89
N ALA A 205 -16.80 10.44 2.11
CA ALA A 205 -17.94 10.68 2.98
C ALA A 205 -18.05 12.16 3.37
N LEU A 206 -16.93 12.79 3.77
CA LEU A 206 -16.89 14.23 4.08
C LEU A 206 -17.28 15.09 2.88
N TRP A 207 -16.85 14.71 1.68
CA TRP A 207 -17.24 15.39 0.46
C TRP A 207 -18.74 15.30 0.22
N GLY A 208 -19.34 14.11 0.38
CA GLY A 208 -20.79 13.93 0.32
C GLY A 208 -21.54 14.77 1.35
N CYS A 209 -21.07 14.80 2.60
CA CYS A 209 -21.66 15.64 3.66
C CYS A 209 -21.58 17.14 3.31
N ALA A 210 -20.44 17.61 2.77
CA ALA A 210 -20.28 18.99 2.36
C ALA A 210 -21.24 19.36 1.22
N LEU A 211 -21.41 18.47 0.22
CA LEU A 211 -22.37 18.67 -0.86
C LEU A 211 -23.82 18.74 -0.35
N ALA A 212 -24.19 17.87 0.60
CA ALA A 212 -25.52 17.87 1.20
C ALA A 212 -25.78 19.16 2.01
N ALA A 213 -24.79 19.61 2.80
CA ALA A 213 -24.89 20.85 3.57
C ALA A 213 -25.03 22.11 2.70
N GLU A 214 -24.48 22.09 1.47
CA GLU A 214 -24.65 23.17 0.49
C GLU A 214 -25.96 23.08 -0.33
N GLY A 215 -26.80 22.06 -0.10
CA GLY A 215 -28.04 21.85 -0.88
C GLY A 215 -27.78 21.39 -2.31
N ARG A 216 -26.69 20.66 -2.56
CA ARG A 216 -26.25 20.22 -3.89
C ARG A 216 -26.46 18.71 -4.14
N VAL A 217 -27.27 18.08 -3.29
CA VAL A 217 -27.70 16.68 -3.34
C VAL A 217 -29.21 16.63 -3.23
#